data_AF-A0A1V1I0T5-F1
#
_entry.id   AF-A0A1V1I0T5-F1
#
_cell.length_a   1.000
_cell.length_b   1.000
_cell.length_c   1.000
_cell.angle_alpha   90.00
_cell.angle_beta   90.00
_cell.angle_gamma   90.00
#
_symmetry.space_group_name_H-M   'P 1'
#
loop_
_entity.id
_entity.type
_entity.pdbx_description
1 polymer ?
#
loop_
_entity_poly.entity_id
_entity_poly.type
_entity_poly.pdbx_seq_one_letter_code
_entity_poly.pdbx_strand_id
1 'polypeptide(L)'
;MKLRVYKNDWFFNMGIVGFLNILNKAEVKNQVAISEDYIEFESCLLQNFHHYYFDYFMDEYDVYTRVKNGIEYSIKYVKAHPDKIKDSAKKIKEILKKQNDKVKKIDEKNYEIIKEKLDLIGKLKKEDEVEELENISKECLDIFKLKHINDRLTVNLYKFIIGDNYFGQTSFFNVNKSKYDLDGLKNVMYNDYLISIVYFGELQSLLNEGCIETLEKYITEKLDYINKELESKRISKPSIKIIEKIMKDINSKFIKKKKNIEDIKMYLESLETCEMCGTYKGLINDYSESNFAPLGVSNDNAKNMFWNQDSTYSICDLCKLILFCTPAGATYIRKNYITDENNEFYSFVNIDTSIFDIYNTNINLKDLKDRENPFNDLVIDIVTENKDKSIWKLQNILFVEFKASIEAKKCKMNYFNMPTYLAKFFVNEDGKNSKLIQSIYNQKFKGNVVDILLKNRDLKHLINISLRERIKENLEDSKKIKISTSDCYKAIKVRALINSYKKGVYGMNDKKLKVVKYAGHEIHDYYVNNNAKNKINGVAYKLLNSIKVGNKKDFMDTVLRIFMSAEKSVPSVFIEIMAEKDLDFESIGHAFITGLISEKYEAKNDDNK
;
A
#
# COMPACT_ATOMS: atom_id res chain seq x y z
N MET A 1 -11.20 -33.11 1.51
CA MET A 1 -12.40 -32.27 1.72
C MET A 1 -12.18 -30.97 0.99
N LYS A 2 -13.11 -30.59 0.12
CA LYS A 2 -13.11 -29.29 -0.55
C LYS A 2 -13.46 -28.18 0.44
N LEU A 3 -12.60 -27.18 0.51
CA LEU A 3 -12.78 -25.95 1.27
C LEU A 3 -13.15 -24.83 0.29
N ARG A 4 -14.23 -24.12 0.59
CA ARG A 4 -14.64 -22.89 -0.11
C ARG A 4 -14.41 -21.66 0.75
N VAL A 5 -13.84 -20.60 0.19
CA VAL A 5 -13.67 -19.30 0.86
C VAL A 5 -14.32 -18.24 0.00
N TYR A 6 -15.41 -17.67 0.49
CA TYR A 6 -16.18 -16.63 -0.21
C TYR A 6 -15.55 -15.25 0.00
N LYS A 7 -15.66 -14.39 -1.02
CA LYS A 7 -15.33 -12.97 -0.90
C LYS A 7 -16.21 -12.33 0.19
N ASN A 8 -15.66 -11.35 0.89
CA ASN A 8 -16.34 -10.61 1.95
C ASN A 8 -15.84 -9.15 1.92
N ASP A 9 -15.65 -8.52 3.07
CA ASP A 9 -15.02 -7.21 3.20
C ASP A 9 -13.59 -7.15 2.66
N TRP A 10 -13.12 -5.93 2.40
CA TRP A 10 -11.83 -5.65 1.76
C TRP A 10 -10.64 -6.34 2.41
N PHE A 11 -10.59 -6.44 3.75
CA PHE A 11 -9.47 -7.04 4.48
C PHE A 11 -9.46 -8.56 4.35
N PHE A 12 -10.63 -9.18 4.21
CA PHE A 12 -10.75 -10.60 3.94
C PHE A 12 -10.39 -10.92 2.48
N ASN A 13 -10.86 -10.10 1.54
CA ASN A 13 -10.50 -10.22 0.12
C ASN A 13 -8.99 -10.02 -0.10
N MET A 14 -8.37 -9.12 0.66
CA MET A 14 -6.91 -8.96 0.70
C MET A 14 -6.22 -10.24 1.19
N GLY A 15 -6.79 -10.94 2.17
CA GLY A 15 -6.35 -12.27 2.58
C GLY A 15 -6.45 -13.32 1.47
N ILE A 16 -7.56 -13.34 0.72
CA ILE A 16 -7.75 -14.23 -0.43
C ILE A 16 -6.70 -13.96 -1.51
N VAL A 17 -6.48 -12.70 -1.88
CA VAL A 17 -5.44 -12.30 -2.85
C VAL A 17 -4.06 -12.72 -2.35
N GLY A 18 -3.77 -12.52 -1.07
CA GLY A 18 -2.51 -12.94 -0.46
C GLY A 18 -2.30 -14.45 -0.49
N PHE A 19 -3.33 -15.24 -0.20
CA PHE A 19 -3.30 -16.69 -0.31
C PHE A 19 -3.00 -17.13 -1.75
N LEU A 20 -3.68 -16.53 -2.73
CA LEU A 20 -3.42 -16.80 -4.16
C LEU A 20 -2.00 -16.38 -4.59
N ASN A 21 -1.46 -15.28 -4.08
CA ASN A 21 -0.10 -14.83 -4.37
C ASN A 21 0.96 -15.81 -3.86
N ILE A 22 0.77 -16.32 -2.63
CA ILE A 22 1.66 -17.33 -2.04
C ILE A 22 1.66 -18.60 -2.89
N LEU A 23 0.48 -19.10 -3.27
CA LEU A 23 0.37 -20.29 -4.11
C LEU A 23 0.87 -20.08 -5.53
N ASN A 24 0.73 -18.86 -6.07
CA ASN A 24 1.26 -18.51 -7.38
C ASN A 24 2.79 -18.55 -7.37
N LYS A 25 3.43 -18.00 -6.34
CA LYS A 25 4.89 -18.03 -6.17
C LYS A 25 5.42 -19.46 -6.00
N ALA A 26 4.65 -20.32 -5.35
CA ALA A 26 4.97 -21.74 -5.18
C ALA A 26 4.58 -22.61 -6.40
N GLU A 27 4.08 -22.02 -7.49
CA GLU A 27 3.68 -22.73 -8.72
C GLU A 27 2.58 -23.78 -8.52
N VAL A 28 1.74 -23.61 -7.49
CA VAL A 28 0.64 -24.54 -7.12
C VAL A 28 -0.74 -23.88 -7.12
N LYS A 29 -0.85 -22.65 -7.65
CA LYS A 29 -2.13 -21.94 -7.77
C LYS A 29 -3.18 -22.71 -8.59
N ASN A 30 -2.74 -23.55 -9.54
CA ASN A 30 -3.62 -24.43 -10.33
C ASN A 30 -4.42 -25.44 -9.48
N GLN A 31 -4.02 -25.67 -8.23
CA GLN A 31 -4.77 -26.51 -7.27
C GLN A 31 -5.97 -25.78 -6.64
N VAL A 32 -6.18 -24.50 -6.98
CA VAL A 32 -7.29 -23.68 -6.50
C VAL A 32 -8.20 -23.32 -7.68
N ALA A 33 -9.47 -23.72 -7.58
CA ALA A 33 -10.50 -23.25 -8.49
C ALA A 33 -10.96 -21.85 -8.06
N ILE A 34 -10.95 -20.89 -9.00
CA ILE A 34 -11.40 -19.52 -8.77
C ILE A 34 -12.76 -19.36 -9.45
N SER A 35 -13.82 -19.18 -8.66
CA SER A 35 -15.14 -18.80 -9.12
C SER A 35 -15.35 -17.29 -9.03
N GLU A 36 -16.54 -16.80 -9.36
CA GLU A 36 -16.88 -15.38 -9.26
C GLU A 36 -16.78 -14.87 -7.81
N ASP A 37 -17.39 -15.59 -6.86
CA ASP A 37 -17.51 -15.14 -5.47
C ASP A 37 -16.72 -15.98 -4.46
N TYR A 38 -16.05 -17.06 -4.87
CA TYR A 38 -15.28 -17.90 -3.96
C TYR A 38 -14.06 -18.56 -4.61
N ILE A 39 -13.10 -18.93 -3.78
CA ILE A 39 -12.04 -19.88 -4.13
C ILE A 39 -12.36 -21.26 -3.53
N GLU A 40 -12.04 -22.33 -4.24
CA GLU A 40 -12.21 -23.71 -3.78
C GLU A 40 -10.89 -24.50 -3.92
N PHE A 41 -10.51 -25.23 -2.87
CA PHE A 41 -9.31 -26.08 -2.87
C PHE A 41 -9.44 -27.26 -1.91
N GLU A 42 -8.64 -28.31 -2.09
CA GLU A 42 -8.64 -29.47 -1.18
C GLU A 42 -7.86 -29.15 0.10
N SER A 43 -8.35 -29.65 1.24
CA SER A 43 -7.70 -29.50 2.55
C SER A 43 -6.26 -30.03 2.59
N CYS A 44 -5.91 -31.00 1.73
CA CYS A 44 -4.54 -31.53 1.64
C CYS A 44 -3.52 -30.51 1.11
N LEU A 45 -3.95 -29.49 0.35
CA LEU A 45 -3.08 -28.39 -0.07
C LEU A 45 -2.41 -27.70 1.13
N LEU A 46 -3.12 -27.66 2.27
CA LEU A 46 -2.66 -27.02 3.49
C LEU A 46 -1.54 -27.80 4.21
N GLN A 47 -1.30 -29.06 3.87
CA GLN A 47 -0.21 -29.86 4.47
C GLN A 47 1.16 -29.18 4.26
N ASN A 48 1.39 -28.62 3.06
CA ASN A 48 2.65 -27.98 2.70
C ASN A 48 2.60 -26.45 2.70
N PHE A 49 1.45 -25.85 3.05
CA PHE A 49 1.23 -24.41 2.90
C PHE A 49 2.22 -23.54 3.70
N HIS A 50 2.63 -24.00 4.88
CA HIS A 50 3.63 -23.31 5.70
C HIS A 50 4.99 -23.17 4.99
N HIS A 51 5.39 -24.12 4.14
CA HIS A 51 6.58 -23.95 3.30
C HIS A 51 6.38 -22.82 2.30
N TYR A 52 5.27 -22.86 1.54
CA TYR A 52 4.94 -21.85 0.53
C TYR A 52 4.87 -20.43 1.13
N TYR A 53 4.25 -20.31 2.30
CA TYR A 53 4.12 -19.06 3.02
C TYR A 53 5.48 -18.46 3.39
N PHE A 54 6.35 -19.25 4.04
CA PHE A 54 7.68 -18.76 4.41
C PHE A 54 8.52 -18.47 3.18
N ASP A 55 8.51 -19.33 2.17
CA ASP A 55 9.30 -19.14 0.96
C ASP A 55 8.90 -17.83 0.22
N TYR A 56 7.61 -17.49 0.20
CA TYR A 56 7.11 -16.20 -0.31
C TYR A 56 7.70 -15.01 0.47
N PHE A 57 7.61 -15.01 1.80
CA PHE A 57 8.08 -13.88 2.61
C PHE A 57 9.60 -13.80 2.72
N MET A 58 10.31 -14.92 2.63
CA MET A 58 11.77 -14.95 2.58
C MET A 58 12.29 -14.30 1.29
N ASP A 59 11.60 -14.49 0.16
CA ASP A 59 11.90 -13.82 -1.11
C ASP A 59 11.58 -12.31 -1.06
N GLU A 60 10.36 -11.94 -0.63
CA GLU A 60 9.93 -10.53 -0.57
C GLU A 60 10.77 -9.68 0.41
N TYR A 61 11.28 -10.30 1.49
CA TYR A 61 12.05 -9.62 2.53
C TYR A 61 13.54 -9.90 2.52
N ASP A 62 14.06 -10.54 1.46
CA ASP A 62 15.44 -10.97 1.35
C ASP A 62 16.46 -9.86 1.68
N VAL A 63 17.17 -10.03 2.79
CA VAL A 63 18.11 -9.02 3.30
C VAL A 63 19.33 -8.90 2.39
N TYR A 64 19.86 -10.02 1.91
CA TYR A 64 20.99 -10.02 0.99
C TYR A 64 20.70 -9.17 -0.26
N THR A 65 19.59 -9.40 -0.96
CA THR A 65 19.21 -8.67 -2.18
C THR A 65 19.01 -7.19 -1.89
N ARG A 66 18.37 -6.83 -0.77
CA ARG A 66 18.20 -5.43 -0.35
C ARG A 66 19.54 -4.72 -0.12
N VAL A 67 20.47 -5.38 0.57
CA VAL A 67 21.81 -4.84 0.85
C VAL A 67 22.62 -4.73 -0.43
N LYS A 68 22.62 -5.79 -1.25
CA LYS A 68 23.28 -5.85 -2.56
C LYS A 68 22.85 -4.68 -3.46
N ASN A 69 21.56 -4.47 -3.65
CA ASN A 69 21.04 -3.39 -4.49
C ASN A 69 21.50 -2.01 -4.00
N GLY A 70 21.51 -1.78 -2.68
CA GLY A 70 21.98 -0.52 -2.10
C GLY A 70 23.48 -0.27 -2.29
N ILE A 71 24.29 -1.33 -2.23
CA ILE A 71 25.74 -1.28 -2.46
C ILE A 71 26.03 -1.10 -3.95
N GLU A 72 25.43 -1.91 -4.82
CA GLU A 72 25.64 -1.85 -6.28
C GLU A 72 25.27 -0.47 -6.84
N TYR A 73 24.19 0.15 -6.34
CA TYR A 73 23.85 1.53 -6.69
C TYR A 73 24.99 2.50 -6.32
N SER A 74 25.55 2.36 -5.12
CA SER A 74 26.62 3.23 -4.62
C SER A 74 27.94 2.99 -5.37
N ILE A 75 28.25 1.74 -5.71
CA ILE A 75 29.40 1.35 -6.55
C ILE A 75 29.25 1.92 -7.98
N LYS A 76 28.08 1.77 -8.60
CA LYS A 76 27.81 2.33 -9.93
C LYS A 76 27.94 3.85 -9.94
N TYR A 77 27.49 4.52 -8.88
CA TYR A 77 27.61 5.97 -8.74
C TYR A 77 29.07 6.43 -8.65
N VAL A 78 29.90 5.79 -7.81
CA VAL A 78 31.32 6.16 -7.66
C VAL A 78 32.14 5.80 -8.89
N LYS A 79 31.82 4.70 -9.61
CA LYS A 79 32.46 4.39 -10.90
C LYS A 79 32.28 5.50 -11.94
N ALA A 80 31.13 6.19 -11.91
CA ALA A 80 30.87 7.33 -12.77
C ALA A 80 31.43 8.66 -12.23
N HIS A 81 31.67 8.76 -10.91
CA HIS A 81 32.17 9.95 -10.22
C HIS A 81 33.24 9.56 -9.20
N PRO A 82 34.47 9.21 -9.62
CA PRO A 82 35.52 8.69 -8.74
C PRO A 82 35.89 9.65 -7.60
N ASP A 83 35.77 10.97 -7.84
CA ASP A 83 35.98 12.04 -6.84
C ASP A 83 35.05 11.92 -5.62
N LYS A 84 33.93 11.18 -5.76
CA LYS A 84 32.93 10.92 -4.70
C LYS A 84 33.17 9.63 -3.93
N ILE A 85 34.36 9.03 -4.02
CA ILE A 85 34.68 7.78 -3.32
C ILE A 85 34.46 7.87 -1.81
N LYS A 86 34.88 8.95 -1.17
CA LYS A 86 34.75 9.14 0.28
C LYS A 86 33.28 9.08 0.74
N ASP A 87 32.38 9.73 0.01
CA ASP A 87 30.96 9.76 0.33
C ASP A 87 30.30 8.39 0.10
N SER A 88 30.69 7.72 -1.00
CA SER A 88 30.17 6.40 -1.37
C SER A 88 30.66 5.30 -0.41
N ALA A 89 31.95 5.32 -0.04
CA ALA A 89 32.54 4.43 0.95
C ALA A 89 31.89 4.60 2.32
N LYS A 90 31.63 5.84 2.76
CA LYS A 90 30.89 6.11 4.00
C LYS A 90 29.48 5.50 3.96
N LYS A 91 28.75 5.71 2.86
CA LYS A 91 27.39 5.17 2.69
C LYS A 91 27.38 3.64 2.68
N ILE A 92 28.30 3.00 1.97
CA ILE A 92 28.46 1.54 1.94
C ILE A 92 28.80 1.01 3.34
N LYS A 93 29.76 1.65 4.03
CA LYS A 93 30.14 1.29 5.41
C LYS A 93 28.94 1.35 6.36
N GLU A 94 28.09 2.37 6.27
CA GLU A 94 26.89 2.49 7.10
C GLU A 94 25.87 1.38 6.82
N ILE A 95 25.62 1.05 5.54
CA ILE A 95 24.72 -0.03 5.13
C ILE A 95 25.21 -1.38 5.69
N LEU A 96 26.49 -1.70 5.46
CA LEU A 96 27.11 -2.95 5.89
C LEU A 96 27.14 -3.06 7.42
N LYS A 97 27.55 -1.98 8.12
CA LYS A 97 27.61 -1.93 9.58
C LYS A 97 26.25 -2.24 10.22
N LYS A 98 25.18 -1.61 9.73
CA LYS A 98 23.81 -1.80 10.25
C LYS A 98 23.37 -3.26 10.23
N GLN A 99 23.80 -4.03 9.22
CA GLN A 99 23.49 -5.46 9.17
C GLN A 99 24.50 -6.29 9.96
N ASN A 100 25.79 -5.93 9.95
CA ASN A 100 26.82 -6.64 10.69
C ASN A 100 26.54 -6.66 12.20
N ASP A 101 26.02 -5.56 12.76
CA ASP A 101 25.64 -5.49 14.18
C ASP A 101 24.63 -6.59 14.57
N LYS A 102 23.80 -7.04 13.62
CA LYS A 102 22.84 -8.14 13.82
C LYS A 102 23.50 -9.52 13.66
N VAL A 103 24.54 -9.63 12.82
CA VAL A 103 25.31 -10.87 12.60
C VAL A 103 26.07 -11.29 13.85
N LYS A 104 26.47 -10.35 14.71
CA LYS A 104 27.20 -10.64 15.96
C LYS A 104 26.57 -11.75 16.82
N LYS A 105 25.23 -11.82 16.88
CA LYS A 105 24.50 -12.83 17.67
C LYS A 105 24.24 -14.14 16.90
N ILE A 106 24.62 -14.21 15.64
CA ILE A 106 24.34 -15.30 14.70
C ILE A 106 25.63 -16.05 14.40
N ASP A 107 26.68 -15.32 14.05
CA ASP A 107 27.97 -15.86 13.63
C ASP A 107 29.08 -14.87 14.01
N GLU A 108 29.69 -15.08 15.17
CA GLU A 108 30.73 -14.18 15.71
C GLU A 108 31.98 -14.15 14.83
N LYS A 109 32.32 -15.29 14.20
CA LYS A 109 33.48 -15.38 13.30
C LYS A 109 33.30 -14.48 12.08
N ASN A 110 32.17 -14.61 11.39
CA ASN A 110 31.88 -13.80 10.22
C ASN A 110 31.65 -12.31 10.57
N TYR A 111 31.14 -12.02 11.77
CA TYR A 111 31.02 -10.65 12.28
C TYR A 111 32.37 -9.93 12.37
N GLU A 112 33.40 -10.58 12.94
CA GLU A 112 34.73 -9.99 13.05
C GLU A 112 35.38 -9.81 11.67
N ILE A 113 35.20 -10.75 10.74
CA ILE A 113 35.69 -10.60 9.34
C ILE A 113 35.07 -9.36 8.68
N ILE A 114 33.75 -9.18 8.77
CA ILE A 114 33.09 -7.99 8.19
C ILE A 114 33.59 -6.72 8.90
N LYS A 115 33.79 -6.76 10.22
CA LYS A 115 34.25 -5.60 10.99
C LYS A 115 35.64 -5.12 10.55
N GLU A 116 36.57 -6.03 10.29
CA GLU A 116 37.88 -5.70 9.71
C GLU A 116 37.72 -5.04 8.32
N LYS A 117 36.85 -5.60 7.47
CA LYS A 117 36.56 -5.06 6.13
C LYS A 117 35.92 -3.67 6.19
N LEU A 118 35.03 -3.40 7.16
CA LEU A 118 34.46 -2.07 7.39
C LEU A 118 35.52 -1.02 7.74
N ASP A 119 36.57 -1.42 8.46
CA ASP A 119 37.69 -0.53 8.79
C ASP A 119 38.57 -0.23 7.58
N LEU A 120 38.78 -1.20 6.69
CA LEU A 120 39.41 -0.97 5.39
C LEU A 120 38.60 0.01 4.53
N ILE A 121 37.29 -0.20 4.37
CA ILE A 121 36.40 0.71 3.63
C ILE A 121 36.50 2.15 4.17
N GLY A 122 36.60 2.32 5.49
CA GLY A 122 36.69 3.64 6.12
C GLY A 122 37.99 4.40 5.81
N LYS A 123 39.03 3.72 5.33
CA LYS A 123 40.33 4.31 4.98
C LYS A 123 40.40 4.76 3.52
N LEU A 124 39.53 4.24 2.65
CA LEU A 124 39.51 4.55 1.22
C LEU A 124 39.07 6.00 0.97
N LYS A 125 39.90 6.76 0.26
CA LYS A 125 39.73 8.20 -0.01
C LYS A 125 40.18 8.63 -1.41
N LYS A 126 40.90 7.80 -2.15
CA LYS A 126 41.51 8.16 -3.44
C LYS A 126 40.75 7.55 -4.62
N GLU A 127 40.81 8.21 -5.78
CA GLU A 127 40.03 7.82 -6.97
C GLU A 127 40.45 6.47 -7.56
N ASP A 128 41.70 6.07 -7.40
CA ASP A 128 42.24 4.77 -7.84
C ASP A 128 41.77 3.59 -6.96
N GLU A 129 41.18 3.85 -5.80
CA GLU A 129 40.72 2.84 -4.84
C GLU A 129 39.28 2.35 -5.11
N VAL A 130 38.64 2.77 -6.21
CA VAL A 130 37.26 2.39 -6.53
C VAL A 130 37.10 0.88 -6.74
N GLU A 131 38.07 0.23 -7.38
CA GLU A 131 38.06 -1.21 -7.61
C GLU A 131 38.26 -1.99 -6.30
N GLU A 132 39.11 -1.47 -5.40
CA GLU A 132 39.30 -2.03 -4.05
C GLU A 132 38.01 -1.94 -3.22
N LEU A 133 37.30 -0.80 -3.26
CA LEU A 133 36.02 -0.62 -2.59
C LEU A 133 34.98 -1.64 -3.08
N GLU A 134 34.93 -1.90 -4.39
CA GLU A 134 34.02 -2.89 -4.96
C GLU A 134 34.36 -4.32 -4.50
N ASN A 135 35.64 -4.69 -4.52
CA ASN A 135 36.10 -6.01 -4.08
C ASN A 135 35.80 -6.27 -2.61
N ILE A 136 36.14 -5.33 -1.71
CA ILE A 136 35.85 -5.46 -0.28
C ILE A 136 34.33 -5.53 -0.03
N SER A 137 33.55 -4.74 -0.78
CA SER A 137 32.08 -4.78 -0.68
C SER A 137 31.52 -6.15 -1.11
N LYS A 138 32.11 -6.76 -2.13
CA LYS A 138 31.70 -8.08 -2.64
C LYS A 138 32.00 -9.19 -1.65
N GLU A 139 33.17 -9.17 -1.01
CA GLU A 139 33.52 -10.12 0.06
C GLU A 139 32.53 -10.04 1.24
N CYS A 140 32.14 -8.82 1.65
CA CYS A 140 31.11 -8.65 2.68
C CYS A 140 29.74 -9.20 2.22
N LEU A 141 29.39 -8.99 0.96
CA LEU A 141 28.13 -9.49 0.38
C LEU A 141 28.10 -11.03 0.33
N ASP A 142 29.22 -11.68 0.02
CA ASP A 142 29.31 -13.15 0.00
C ASP A 142 29.06 -13.75 1.40
N ILE A 143 29.50 -13.07 2.47
CA ILE A 143 29.17 -13.46 3.85
C ILE A 143 27.68 -13.30 4.12
N PHE A 144 27.07 -12.16 3.74
CA PHE A 144 25.63 -11.97 3.90
C PHE A 144 24.77 -12.94 3.09
N LYS A 145 25.33 -13.53 2.02
CA LYS A 145 24.66 -14.54 1.19
C LYS A 145 24.62 -15.93 1.85
N LEU A 146 25.47 -16.19 2.85
CA LEU A 146 25.50 -17.47 3.55
C LEU A 146 24.12 -17.79 4.13
N LYS A 147 23.59 -18.98 3.83
CA LYS A 147 22.20 -19.35 4.11
C LYS A 147 21.81 -19.12 5.57
N HIS A 148 22.62 -19.58 6.54
CA HIS A 148 22.31 -19.43 7.97
C HIS A 148 22.30 -17.96 8.44
N ILE A 149 23.08 -17.08 7.80
CA ILE A 149 23.10 -15.65 8.09
C ILE A 149 21.89 -14.98 7.43
N ASN A 150 21.72 -15.17 6.12
CA ASN A 150 20.65 -14.52 5.37
C ASN A 150 19.28 -14.94 5.89
N ASP A 151 19.04 -16.25 6.09
CA ASP A 151 17.77 -16.76 6.58
C ASP A 151 17.40 -16.11 7.92
N ARG A 152 18.38 -16.01 8.81
CA ARG A 152 18.18 -15.44 10.15
C ARG A 152 17.92 -13.94 10.11
N LEU A 153 18.66 -13.19 9.28
CA LEU A 153 18.46 -11.76 9.11
C LEU A 153 17.10 -11.46 8.46
N THR A 154 16.74 -12.21 7.42
CA THR A 154 15.50 -12.07 6.66
C THR A 154 14.29 -12.41 7.53
N VAL A 155 14.30 -13.55 8.24
CA VAL A 155 13.23 -13.91 9.18
C VAL A 155 13.01 -12.83 10.23
N ASN A 156 14.09 -12.31 10.83
CA ASN A 156 13.96 -11.27 11.85
C ASN A 156 13.36 -9.98 11.28
N LEU A 157 13.74 -9.59 10.06
CA LEU A 157 13.20 -8.41 9.38
C LEU A 157 11.72 -8.59 9.04
N TYR A 158 11.38 -9.71 8.40
CA TYR A 158 10.01 -10.07 8.05
C TYR A 158 9.11 -10.10 9.31
N LYS A 159 9.54 -10.80 10.36
CA LYS A 159 8.80 -10.88 11.63
C LYS A 159 8.56 -9.53 12.26
N PHE A 160 9.58 -8.67 12.24
CA PHE A 160 9.47 -7.32 12.78
C PHE A 160 8.44 -6.48 12.01
N ILE A 161 8.55 -6.45 10.69
CA ILE A 161 7.68 -5.63 9.85
C ILE A 161 6.23 -6.13 9.89
N ILE A 162 6.01 -7.42 9.63
CA ILE A 162 4.67 -8.00 9.56
C ILE A 162 4.05 -8.10 10.96
N GLY A 163 4.84 -8.49 11.96
CA GLY A 163 4.40 -8.50 13.35
C GLY A 163 3.87 -7.15 13.78
N ASP A 164 4.61 -6.05 13.57
CA ASP A 164 4.16 -4.72 14.04
C ASP A 164 2.98 -4.14 13.24
N ASN A 165 2.84 -4.47 11.95
CA ASN A 165 1.82 -3.87 11.08
C ASN A 165 0.53 -4.70 10.96
N TYR A 166 0.55 -6.01 11.25
CA TYR A 166 -0.58 -6.90 10.97
C TYR A 166 -1.07 -7.76 12.15
N PHE A 167 -0.18 -8.34 12.98
CA PHE A 167 -0.60 -9.45 13.87
C PHE A 167 -0.09 -9.39 15.32
N GLY A 168 0.88 -8.52 15.61
CA GLY A 168 1.52 -8.42 16.91
C GLY A 168 2.42 -9.62 17.22
N GLN A 169 2.56 -9.94 18.51
CA GLN A 169 3.44 -11.03 18.99
C GLN A 169 2.75 -12.41 19.02
N THR A 170 1.89 -12.70 18.03
CA THR A 170 1.17 -13.98 17.95
C THR A 170 2.02 -15.10 17.35
N SER A 171 1.74 -16.35 17.72
CA SER A 171 2.38 -17.56 17.17
C SER A 171 3.90 -17.42 16.99
N PHE A 172 4.42 -17.64 15.78
CA PHE A 172 5.83 -17.59 15.44
C PHE A 172 6.39 -16.15 15.37
N PHE A 173 5.56 -15.11 15.37
CA PHE A 173 5.99 -13.71 15.53
C PHE A 173 6.49 -13.42 16.94
N ASN A 174 6.07 -14.21 17.93
CA ASN A 174 6.46 -14.04 19.32
C ASN A 174 7.99 -14.05 19.50
N VAL A 175 8.49 -13.17 20.38
CA VAL A 175 9.93 -13.01 20.65
C VAL A 175 10.55 -14.29 21.22
N ASN A 176 9.80 -15.06 22.01
CA ASN A 176 10.26 -16.33 22.57
C ASN A 176 10.48 -17.41 21.51
N LYS A 177 9.86 -17.26 20.34
CA LYS A 177 10.03 -18.15 19.19
C LYS A 177 11.21 -17.74 18.31
N SER A 178 11.80 -16.56 18.52
CA SER A 178 12.98 -16.12 17.76
C SER A 178 14.21 -17.00 17.97
N LYS A 179 14.23 -17.91 18.95
CA LYS A 179 15.29 -18.92 19.09
C LYS A 179 15.26 -20.02 18.02
N TYR A 180 14.12 -20.27 17.40
CA TYR A 180 13.99 -21.30 16.36
C TYR A 180 14.61 -20.84 15.04
N ASP A 181 15.15 -21.79 14.29
CA ASP A 181 15.54 -21.61 12.91
C ASP A 181 14.30 -21.56 11.98
N LEU A 182 14.53 -21.41 10.68
CA LEU A 182 13.45 -21.29 9.70
C LEU A 182 12.52 -22.52 9.71
N ASP A 183 13.08 -23.73 9.77
CA ASP A 183 12.31 -24.98 9.80
C ASP A 183 11.52 -25.14 11.11
N GLY A 184 12.10 -24.75 12.24
CA GLY A 184 11.39 -24.67 13.51
C GLY A 184 10.21 -23.69 13.48
N LEU A 185 10.35 -22.54 12.84
CA LEU A 185 9.26 -21.56 12.68
C LEU A 185 8.17 -22.05 11.71
N LYS A 186 8.57 -22.70 10.62
CA LYS A 186 7.68 -23.41 9.68
C LYS A 186 6.79 -24.42 10.42
N ASN A 187 7.38 -25.21 11.31
CA ASN A 187 6.63 -26.16 12.16
C ASN A 187 5.67 -25.46 13.14
N VAL A 188 6.08 -24.34 13.75
CA VAL A 188 5.20 -23.55 14.64
C VAL A 188 3.98 -23.06 13.88
N MET A 189 4.15 -22.52 12.67
CA MET A 189 3.03 -22.09 11.82
C MET A 189 2.09 -23.25 11.49
N TYR A 190 2.63 -24.40 11.10
CA TYR A 190 1.81 -25.58 10.79
C TYR A 190 0.95 -25.98 11.98
N ASN A 191 1.55 -26.03 13.16
CA ASN A 191 0.86 -26.41 14.40
C ASN A 191 -0.18 -25.37 14.85
N ASP A 192 0.07 -24.08 14.63
CA ASP A 192 -0.80 -23.01 15.13
C ASP A 192 -1.94 -22.66 14.17
N TYR A 193 -1.78 -22.83 12.86
CA TYR A 193 -2.75 -22.36 11.86
C TYR A 193 -3.27 -23.42 10.89
N LEU A 194 -2.58 -24.55 10.70
CA LEU A 194 -2.90 -25.51 9.62
C LEU A 194 -3.40 -26.86 10.13
N ILE A 195 -2.78 -27.40 11.18
CA ILE A 195 -3.01 -28.78 11.65
C ILE A 195 -4.49 -29.07 11.93
N SER A 196 -5.20 -28.14 12.59
CA SER A 196 -6.62 -28.30 12.94
C SER A 196 -7.49 -28.37 11.70
N ILE A 197 -7.22 -27.54 10.69
CA ILE A 197 -7.96 -27.52 9.42
C ILE A 197 -7.73 -28.81 8.64
N VAL A 198 -6.46 -29.25 8.55
CA VAL A 198 -6.08 -30.49 7.85
C VAL A 198 -6.76 -31.69 8.51
N TYR A 199 -6.66 -31.81 9.83
CA TYR A 199 -7.22 -32.95 10.57
C TYR A 199 -8.74 -32.98 10.53
N PHE A 200 -9.38 -31.81 10.54
CA PHE A 200 -10.83 -31.71 10.39
C PHE A 200 -11.30 -32.06 8.98
N GLY A 201 -10.54 -31.65 7.95
CA GLY A 201 -10.82 -32.04 6.56
C GLY A 201 -10.66 -33.53 6.29
N GLU A 202 -9.63 -34.16 6.88
CA GLU A 202 -9.43 -35.62 6.87
C GLU A 202 -10.61 -36.33 7.58
N LEU A 203 -10.99 -35.86 8.76
CA LEU A 203 -12.14 -36.37 9.52
C LEU A 203 -13.45 -36.31 8.71
N GLN A 204 -13.74 -35.17 8.08
CA GLN A 204 -14.95 -35.01 7.26
C GLN A 204 -14.95 -35.91 6.02
N SER A 205 -13.77 -36.14 5.42
CA SER A 205 -13.65 -37.03 4.26
C SER A 205 -13.99 -38.48 4.65
N LEU A 206 -13.46 -38.96 5.78
CA LEU A 206 -13.79 -40.28 6.34
C LEU A 206 -15.27 -40.44 6.73
N LEU A 207 -15.89 -39.38 7.25
CA LEU A 207 -17.34 -39.37 7.54
C LEU A 207 -18.20 -39.48 6.27
N ASN A 208 -17.71 -38.98 5.14
CA ASN A 208 -18.40 -39.11 3.86
C ASN A 208 -18.19 -40.48 3.22
N GLU A 209 -17.06 -41.15 3.47
CA GLU A 209 -16.81 -42.54 3.04
C GLU A 209 -17.73 -43.55 3.75
N GLY A 210 -18.20 -43.23 4.96
CA GLY A 210 -19.23 -44.02 5.63
C GLY A 210 -18.71 -45.24 6.43
N CYS A 211 -17.39 -45.36 6.64
CA CYS A 211 -16.81 -46.47 7.40
C CYS A 211 -16.40 -46.05 8.83
N ILE A 212 -17.07 -46.60 9.84
CA ILE A 212 -16.80 -46.29 11.26
C ILE A 212 -15.44 -46.83 11.70
N GLU A 213 -15.03 -47.99 11.20
CA GLU A 213 -13.76 -48.63 11.58
C GLU A 213 -12.54 -47.80 11.14
N THR A 214 -12.57 -47.25 9.92
CA THR A 214 -11.51 -46.36 9.43
C THR A 214 -11.50 -45.04 10.19
N LEU A 215 -12.67 -44.50 10.52
CA LEU A 215 -12.82 -43.30 11.35
C LEU A 215 -12.26 -43.50 12.76
N GLU A 216 -12.57 -44.62 13.42
CA GLU A 216 -12.07 -44.94 14.76
C GLU A 216 -10.56 -45.10 14.77
N LYS A 217 -10.01 -45.82 13.78
CA LYS A 217 -8.56 -45.98 13.61
C LYS A 217 -7.88 -44.62 13.46
N TYR A 218 -8.38 -43.78 12.56
CA TYR A 218 -7.86 -42.44 12.33
C TYR A 218 -7.88 -41.58 13.59
N ILE A 219 -9.01 -41.52 14.31
CA ILE A 219 -9.14 -40.72 15.53
C ILE A 219 -8.14 -41.18 16.60
N THR A 220 -8.00 -42.49 16.78
CA THR A 220 -7.09 -43.07 17.77
C THR A 220 -5.64 -42.73 17.44
N GLU A 221 -5.21 -42.95 16.19
CA GLU A 221 -3.86 -42.64 15.73
C GLU A 221 -3.52 -41.15 15.88
N LYS A 222 -4.44 -40.25 15.51
CA LYS A 222 -4.23 -38.80 15.62
C LYS A 222 -4.20 -38.31 17.07
N LEU A 223 -5.06 -38.85 17.95
CA LEU A 223 -5.04 -38.50 19.37
C LEU A 223 -3.74 -38.95 20.03
N ASP A 224 -3.23 -40.14 19.70
CA ASP A 224 -1.95 -40.63 20.19
C ASP A 224 -0.77 -39.79 19.69
N TYR A 225 -0.79 -39.42 18.40
CA TYR A 225 0.20 -38.49 17.83
C TYR A 225 0.18 -37.14 18.55
N ILE A 226 -1.01 -36.56 18.75
CA ILE A 226 -1.20 -35.30 19.46
C ILE A 226 -0.61 -35.37 20.88
N ASN A 227 -0.87 -36.45 21.61
CA ASN A 227 -0.37 -36.61 22.98
C ASN A 227 1.18 -36.65 23.00
N LYS A 228 1.80 -37.43 22.11
CA LYS A 228 3.27 -37.51 21.98
C LYS A 228 3.90 -36.16 21.63
N GLU A 229 3.28 -35.40 20.74
CA GLU A 229 3.78 -34.09 20.30
C GLU A 229 3.58 -32.99 21.36
N LEU A 230 2.55 -33.11 22.21
CA LEU A 230 2.38 -32.27 23.40
C LEU A 230 3.43 -32.56 24.47
N GLU A 231 3.70 -33.84 24.76
CA GLU A 231 4.73 -34.27 25.72
C GLU A 231 6.13 -33.80 25.31
N SER A 232 6.44 -33.90 24.01
CA SER A 232 7.70 -33.40 23.44
C SER A 232 7.75 -31.87 23.27
N LYS A 233 6.69 -31.15 23.66
CA LYS A 233 6.56 -29.67 23.57
C LYS A 233 6.75 -29.10 22.16
N ARG A 234 6.47 -29.91 21.13
CA ARG A 234 6.52 -29.51 19.72
C ARG A 234 5.24 -28.81 19.28
N ILE A 235 4.10 -29.23 19.82
CA ILE A 235 2.79 -28.62 19.61
C ILE A 235 2.35 -27.84 20.85
N SER A 236 1.69 -26.70 20.65
CA SER A 236 1.06 -25.92 21.71
C SER A 236 -0.35 -26.45 22.00
N LYS A 237 -0.68 -26.69 23.28
CA LYS A 237 -2.01 -27.16 23.69
C LYS A 237 -3.15 -26.25 23.21
N PRO A 238 -3.05 -24.91 23.29
CA PRO A 238 -4.04 -24.01 22.71
C PRO A 238 -4.34 -24.29 21.23
N SER A 239 -3.33 -24.59 20.42
CA SER A 239 -3.44 -24.69 18.96
C SER A 239 -4.28 -25.87 18.46
N ILE A 240 -4.37 -26.93 19.26
CA ILE A 240 -5.07 -28.18 18.91
C ILE A 240 -6.27 -28.49 19.82
N LYS A 241 -6.52 -27.65 20.83
CA LYS A 241 -7.53 -27.90 21.87
C LYS A 241 -8.92 -28.21 21.29
N ILE A 242 -9.32 -27.50 20.23
CA ILE A 242 -10.65 -27.61 19.66
C ILE A 242 -10.79 -28.90 18.85
N ILE A 243 -9.86 -29.17 17.93
CA ILE A 243 -9.90 -30.41 17.12
C ILE A 243 -9.76 -31.66 17.99
N GLU A 244 -8.90 -31.62 19.01
CA GLU A 244 -8.76 -32.71 19.98
C GLU A 244 -10.05 -32.94 20.75
N LYS A 245 -10.76 -31.87 21.16
CA LYS A 245 -12.06 -31.98 21.83
C LYS A 245 -13.11 -32.61 20.91
N ILE A 246 -13.19 -32.17 19.65
CA ILE A 246 -14.11 -32.75 18.65
C ILE A 246 -13.83 -34.24 18.48
N MET A 247 -12.57 -34.63 18.28
CA MET A 247 -12.17 -36.03 18.14
C MET A 247 -12.50 -36.87 19.38
N LYS A 248 -12.26 -36.33 20.59
CA LYS A 248 -12.62 -37.01 21.86
C LYS A 248 -14.12 -37.14 22.04
N ASP A 249 -14.88 -36.12 21.67
CA ASP A 249 -16.34 -36.15 21.70
C ASP A 249 -16.89 -37.22 20.75
N ILE A 250 -16.40 -37.27 19.51
CA ILE A 250 -16.77 -38.30 18.52
C ILE A 250 -16.45 -39.70 19.06
N ASN A 251 -15.23 -39.92 19.57
CA ASN A 251 -14.82 -41.21 20.10
C ASN A 251 -15.69 -41.65 21.30
N SER A 252 -15.83 -40.78 22.31
CA SER A 252 -16.49 -41.13 23.57
C SER A 252 -18.03 -41.14 23.52
N LYS A 253 -18.64 -40.20 22.79
CA LYS A 253 -20.11 -40.02 22.78
C LYS A 253 -20.79 -40.80 21.65
N PHE A 254 -20.05 -41.18 20.60
CA PHE A 254 -20.61 -41.81 19.41
C PHE A 254 -20.01 -43.18 19.14
N ILE A 255 -18.70 -43.27 18.86
CA ILE A 255 -18.02 -44.53 18.48
C ILE A 255 -18.14 -45.58 19.59
N LYS A 256 -17.71 -45.25 20.81
CA LYS A 256 -17.82 -46.16 21.98
C LYS A 256 -19.26 -46.53 22.34
N LYS A 257 -20.23 -45.70 21.94
CA LYS A 257 -21.67 -45.95 22.16
C LYS A 257 -22.34 -46.65 20.97
N LYS A 258 -21.56 -47.09 19.97
CA LYS A 258 -22.04 -47.76 18.74
C LYS A 258 -23.12 -46.95 18.00
N LYS A 259 -23.00 -45.61 18.03
CA LYS A 259 -23.85 -44.72 17.25
C LYS A 259 -23.48 -44.75 15.78
N ASN A 260 -24.41 -44.38 14.92
CA ASN A 260 -24.17 -44.37 13.47
C ASN A 260 -23.45 -43.08 13.04
N ILE A 261 -23.04 -43.03 11.77
CA ILE A 261 -22.33 -41.87 11.20
C ILE A 261 -23.24 -40.64 11.11
N GLU A 262 -24.54 -40.84 10.92
CA GLU A 262 -25.50 -39.75 10.83
C GLU A 262 -25.60 -38.98 12.15
N ASP A 263 -25.57 -39.67 13.29
CA ASP A 263 -25.50 -39.06 14.62
C ASP A 263 -24.25 -38.17 14.77
N ILE A 264 -23.11 -38.59 14.18
CA ILE A 264 -21.86 -37.83 14.20
C ILE A 264 -21.97 -36.59 13.31
N LYS A 265 -22.58 -36.72 12.12
CA LYS A 265 -22.83 -35.59 11.21
C LYS A 265 -23.73 -34.55 11.86
N MET A 266 -24.84 -34.97 12.48
CA MET A 266 -25.73 -34.09 13.24
C MET A 266 -25.01 -33.36 14.37
N TYR A 267 -24.09 -34.03 15.08
CA TYR A 267 -23.25 -33.38 16.08
C TYR A 267 -22.37 -32.29 15.47
N LEU A 268 -21.67 -32.56 14.35
CA LEU A 268 -20.86 -31.57 13.68
C LEU A 268 -21.68 -30.38 13.16
N GLU A 269 -22.91 -30.62 12.71
CA GLU A 269 -23.83 -29.56 12.29
C GLU A 269 -24.35 -28.71 13.45
N SER A 270 -24.42 -29.28 14.66
CA SER A 270 -24.81 -28.56 15.88
C SER A 270 -23.71 -27.66 16.44
N LEU A 271 -22.48 -27.78 15.93
CA LEU A 271 -21.37 -26.94 16.37
C LEU A 271 -21.57 -25.48 15.96
N GLU A 272 -20.98 -24.59 16.76
CA GLU A 272 -21.00 -23.15 16.54
C GLU A 272 -20.51 -22.77 15.14
N THR A 273 -21.20 -21.82 14.53
CA THR A 273 -20.89 -21.29 13.19
C THR A 273 -20.04 -20.03 13.30
N CYS A 274 -19.03 -19.92 12.44
CA CYS A 274 -18.17 -18.76 12.36
C CYS A 274 -18.95 -17.52 11.92
N GLU A 275 -18.88 -16.44 12.70
CA GLU A 275 -19.52 -15.16 12.37
C GLU A 275 -18.87 -14.47 11.17
N MET A 276 -17.54 -14.58 11.02
CA MET A 276 -16.79 -13.97 9.91
C MET A 276 -17.20 -14.47 8.51
N CYS A 277 -17.52 -15.76 8.36
CA CYS A 277 -17.87 -16.34 7.04
C CYS A 277 -19.28 -16.93 6.96
N GLY A 278 -20.00 -17.05 8.08
CA GLY A 278 -21.34 -17.63 8.16
C GLY A 278 -21.44 -19.10 7.73
N THR A 279 -20.33 -19.78 7.43
CA THR A 279 -20.35 -21.09 6.74
C THR A 279 -19.71 -22.20 7.56
N TYR A 280 -18.47 -22.02 8.03
CA TYR A 280 -17.73 -23.08 8.72
C TYR A 280 -18.13 -23.22 10.18
N LYS A 281 -18.14 -24.47 10.66
CA LYS A 281 -18.54 -24.84 12.02
C LYS A 281 -17.41 -25.52 12.79
N GLY A 282 -17.46 -25.43 14.12
CA GLY A 282 -16.65 -26.24 15.03
C GLY A 282 -15.29 -25.66 15.42
N LEU A 283 -14.39 -25.43 14.44
CA LEU A 283 -13.05 -24.88 14.69
C LEU A 283 -13.08 -23.37 14.98
N ILE A 284 -13.81 -22.96 16.02
CA ILE A 284 -14.12 -21.56 16.35
C ILE A 284 -13.23 -21.03 17.47
N ASN A 285 -12.76 -19.79 17.30
CA ASN A 285 -12.07 -19.03 18.33
C ASN A 285 -12.54 -17.57 18.28
N ASP A 286 -11.95 -16.72 19.11
CA ASP A 286 -12.25 -15.30 19.12
C ASP A 286 -11.37 -14.52 18.13
N TYR A 287 -11.99 -13.60 17.40
CA TYR A 287 -11.33 -12.57 16.62
C TYR A 287 -10.78 -11.48 17.55
N SER A 288 -9.57 -11.01 17.29
CA SER A 288 -8.87 -10.00 18.08
C SER A 288 -7.82 -9.27 17.24
N GLU A 289 -7.13 -8.29 17.84
CA GLU A 289 -5.93 -7.64 17.27
C GLU A 289 -4.86 -8.62 16.75
N SER A 290 -4.80 -9.85 17.28
CA SER A 290 -3.85 -10.87 16.84
C SER A 290 -4.16 -11.48 15.47
N ASN A 291 -5.37 -11.27 14.94
CA ASN A 291 -5.81 -11.78 13.63
C ASN A 291 -5.59 -10.76 12.52
N PHE A 292 -5.91 -9.50 12.78
CA PHE A 292 -5.65 -8.38 11.88
C PHE A 292 -5.71 -7.06 12.65
N ALA A 293 -4.55 -6.62 13.16
CA ALA A 293 -4.40 -5.46 14.02
C ALA A 293 -5.03 -4.16 13.49
N PRO A 294 -5.02 -3.85 12.17
CA PRO A 294 -5.62 -2.60 11.68
C PRO A 294 -7.11 -2.42 12.00
N LEU A 295 -7.87 -3.52 12.14
CA LEU A 295 -9.29 -3.53 12.48
C LEU A 295 -9.62 -4.40 13.71
N GLY A 296 -8.61 -4.89 14.42
CA GLY A 296 -8.81 -5.72 15.59
C GLY A 296 -8.98 -4.88 16.85
N VAL A 297 -9.64 -5.47 17.84
CA VAL A 297 -9.73 -4.92 19.20
C VAL A 297 -9.30 -5.96 20.22
N SER A 298 -8.81 -5.51 21.37
CA SER A 298 -8.51 -6.37 22.51
C SER A 298 -9.79 -6.76 23.25
N ASN A 299 -10.24 -8.01 23.10
CA ASN A 299 -11.50 -8.47 23.69
C ASN A 299 -11.56 -8.29 25.22
N ASP A 300 -10.42 -8.46 25.91
CA ASP A 300 -10.34 -8.31 27.37
C ASP A 300 -10.47 -6.84 27.83
N ASN A 301 -10.04 -5.90 26.99
CA ASN A 301 -9.91 -4.48 27.36
C ASN A 301 -10.94 -3.57 26.69
N ALA A 302 -11.59 -4.02 25.60
CA ALA A 302 -12.49 -3.22 24.78
C ALA A 302 -13.95 -3.74 24.87
N LYS A 303 -14.47 -3.82 26.10
CA LYS A 303 -15.88 -4.23 26.34
C LYS A 303 -16.84 -3.21 25.71
N ASN A 304 -17.76 -3.69 24.89
CA ASN A 304 -18.67 -2.82 24.16
C ASN A 304 -19.99 -2.64 24.92
N MET A 305 -20.26 -1.42 25.40
CA MET A 305 -21.49 -1.10 26.14
C MET A 305 -22.76 -1.22 25.28
N PHE A 306 -22.65 -1.09 23.95
CA PHE A 306 -23.78 -1.21 23.03
C PHE A 306 -24.15 -2.66 22.72
N TRP A 307 -23.29 -3.62 23.07
CA TRP A 307 -23.48 -5.05 22.79
C TRP A 307 -23.50 -5.84 24.10
N ASN A 308 -24.16 -5.32 25.14
CA ASN A 308 -24.27 -5.97 26.46
C ASN A 308 -22.92 -6.35 27.09
N GLN A 309 -21.86 -5.59 26.82
CA GLN A 309 -20.48 -5.89 27.22
C GLN A 309 -19.89 -7.16 26.60
N ASP A 310 -20.56 -7.73 25.59
CA ASP A 310 -19.99 -8.78 24.76
C ASP A 310 -18.93 -8.16 23.85
N SER A 311 -17.71 -8.71 23.97
CA SER A 311 -16.55 -8.35 23.16
C SER A 311 -16.07 -9.52 22.32
N THR A 312 -16.78 -10.64 22.34
CA THR A 312 -16.42 -11.84 21.60
C THR A 312 -17.03 -11.79 20.21
N TYR A 313 -16.20 -12.04 19.20
CA TYR A 313 -16.62 -12.18 17.82
C TYR A 313 -15.98 -13.45 17.27
N SER A 314 -16.78 -14.36 16.75
CA SER A 314 -16.33 -15.72 16.47
C SER A 314 -15.70 -15.86 15.07
N ILE A 315 -14.54 -16.51 15.01
CA ILE A 315 -13.79 -16.73 13.77
C ILE A 315 -13.25 -18.16 13.68
N CYS A 316 -13.45 -18.81 12.53
CA CYS A 316 -12.92 -20.14 12.28
C CYS A 316 -11.44 -20.14 11.90
N ASP A 317 -10.76 -21.26 12.10
CA ASP A 317 -9.35 -21.43 11.73
C ASP A 317 -9.07 -21.14 10.25
N LEU A 318 -10.00 -21.48 9.34
CA LEU A 318 -9.84 -21.16 7.92
C LEU A 318 -9.85 -19.64 7.67
N CYS A 319 -10.78 -18.91 8.28
CA CYS A 319 -10.82 -17.44 8.16
C CYS A 319 -9.58 -16.81 8.77
N LYS A 320 -9.09 -17.33 9.91
CA LYS A 320 -7.83 -16.89 10.51
C LYS A 320 -6.66 -17.09 9.56
N LEU A 321 -6.55 -18.25 8.91
CA LEU A 321 -5.51 -18.52 7.91
C LEU A 321 -5.58 -17.54 6.73
N ILE A 322 -6.77 -17.26 6.22
CA ILE A 322 -6.96 -16.30 5.12
C ILE A 322 -6.53 -14.90 5.54
N LEU A 323 -6.94 -14.43 6.72
CA LEU A 323 -6.48 -13.16 7.28
C LEU A 323 -4.96 -13.13 7.49
N PHE A 324 -4.38 -14.26 7.86
CA PHE A 324 -2.93 -14.39 8.02
C PHE A 324 -2.15 -14.18 6.71
N CYS A 325 -2.82 -14.35 5.57
CA CYS A 325 -2.25 -14.12 4.24
C CYS A 325 -2.35 -12.65 3.79
N THR A 326 -3.03 -11.78 4.54
CA THR A 326 -3.20 -10.36 4.18
C THR A 326 -1.92 -9.60 3.80
N PRO A 327 -0.75 -9.83 4.42
CA PRO A 327 0.45 -9.09 4.04
C PRO A 327 0.97 -9.45 2.64
N ALA A 328 0.64 -10.65 2.13
CA ALA A 328 0.95 -11.05 0.76
C ALA A 328 -0.05 -10.48 -0.25
N GLY A 329 -1.22 -10.00 0.21
CA GLY A 329 -2.25 -9.38 -0.63
C GLY A 329 -2.12 -7.87 -0.76
N ALA A 330 -1.48 -7.21 0.21
CA ALA A 330 -1.26 -5.77 0.18
C ALA A 330 0.01 -5.38 -0.59
N THR A 331 0.00 -4.21 -1.21
CA THR A 331 1.17 -3.62 -1.88
C THR A 331 1.76 -2.50 -1.03
N TYR A 332 3.03 -2.62 -0.65
CA TYR A 332 3.74 -1.53 0.03
C TYR A 332 4.07 -0.40 -0.95
N ILE A 333 3.61 0.81 -0.65
CA ILE A 333 3.77 2.01 -1.49
C ILE A 333 4.38 3.14 -0.66
N ARG A 334 5.37 3.84 -1.24
CA ARG A 334 5.97 5.04 -0.68
C ARG A 334 5.59 6.30 -1.47
N LYS A 335 4.88 7.21 -0.81
CA LYS A 335 4.41 8.50 -1.34
C LYS A 335 5.49 9.57 -1.27
N ASN A 336 6.33 9.67 -2.29
CA ASN A 336 7.51 10.56 -2.32
C ASN A 336 7.20 12.08 -2.26
N TYR A 337 5.93 12.47 -2.40
CA TYR A 337 5.45 13.85 -2.22
C TYR A 337 5.13 14.19 -0.76
N ILE A 338 5.05 13.20 0.12
CA ILE A 338 4.91 13.38 1.57
C ILE A 338 6.32 13.36 2.18
N THR A 339 6.71 14.46 2.82
CA THR A 339 8.06 14.65 3.37
C THR A 339 8.20 14.22 4.83
N ASP A 340 7.10 13.95 5.52
CA ASP A 340 7.11 13.45 6.89
C ASP A 340 7.30 11.93 6.95
N GLU A 341 7.44 11.37 8.16
CA GLU A 341 7.62 9.94 8.41
C GLU A 341 6.37 9.09 8.07
N ASN A 342 5.27 9.72 7.65
CA ASN A 342 4.00 9.08 7.32
C ASN A 342 3.80 8.87 5.81
N ASN A 343 4.89 8.72 5.06
CA ASN A 343 4.85 8.58 3.61
C ASN A 343 4.80 7.14 3.10
N GLU A 344 4.62 6.15 3.97
CA GLU A 344 4.61 4.74 3.64
C GLU A 344 3.26 4.12 4.02
N PHE A 345 2.70 3.30 3.13
CA PHE A 345 1.40 2.66 3.32
C PHE A 345 1.36 1.28 2.68
N TYR A 346 0.63 0.36 3.29
CA TYR A 346 0.14 -0.86 2.64
C TYR A 346 -1.16 -0.53 1.93
N SER A 347 -1.22 -0.81 0.64
CA SER A 347 -2.29 -0.41 -0.24
C SER A 347 -2.99 -1.64 -0.85
N PHE A 348 -4.31 -1.59 -0.95
CA PHE A 348 -5.13 -2.65 -1.53
C PHE A 348 -6.31 -2.04 -2.28
N VAL A 349 -6.69 -2.64 -3.40
CA VAL A 349 -7.85 -2.21 -4.19
C VAL A 349 -8.91 -3.29 -4.10
N ASN A 350 -10.03 -2.98 -3.46
CA ASN A 350 -11.20 -3.83 -3.44
C ASN A 350 -12.19 -3.34 -4.50
N ILE A 351 -12.70 -4.26 -5.33
CA ILE A 351 -13.72 -3.95 -6.34
C ILE A 351 -14.88 -4.91 -6.12
N ASP A 352 -16.12 -4.43 -6.17
CA ASP A 352 -17.31 -5.27 -6.09
C ASP A 352 -17.55 -6.04 -7.41
N THR A 353 -16.66 -6.98 -7.71
CA THR A 353 -16.63 -7.80 -8.95
C THR A 353 -16.21 -9.24 -8.61
N SER A 354 -15.69 -9.98 -9.60
CA SER A 354 -15.18 -11.33 -9.40
C SER A 354 -13.86 -11.33 -8.61
N ILE A 355 -13.56 -12.43 -7.92
CA ILE A 355 -12.25 -12.63 -7.27
C ILE A 355 -11.11 -12.52 -8.29
N PHE A 356 -11.32 -12.96 -9.53
CA PHE A 356 -10.34 -12.85 -10.61
C PHE A 356 -10.01 -11.38 -10.92
N ASP A 357 -11.02 -10.51 -11.00
CA ASP A 357 -10.83 -9.08 -11.24
C ASP A 357 -10.10 -8.41 -10.06
N ILE A 358 -10.49 -8.73 -8.81
CA ILE A 358 -9.83 -8.22 -7.60
C ILE A 358 -8.35 -8.65 -7.59
N TYR A 359 -8.08 -9.93 -7.89
CA TYR A 359 -6.73 -10.47 -7.95
C TYR A 359 -5.87 -9.75 -9.00
N ASN A 360 -6.33 -9.67 -10.26
CA ASN A 360 -5.56 -9.05 -11.34
C ASN A 360 -5.34 -7.56 -11.12
N THR A 361 -6.33 -6.85 -10.57
CA THR A 361 -6.20 -5.43 -10.23
C THR A 361 -5.07 -5.21 -9.22
N ASN A 362 -4.97 -6.06 -8.19
CA ASN A 362 -3.93 -5.92 -7.18
C ASN A 362 -2.56 -6.42 -7.67
N ILE A 363 -2.50 -7.38 -8.60
CA ILE A 363 -1.26 -7.69 -9.32
C ILE A 363 -0.78 -6.47 -10.10
N ASN A 364 -1.65 -5.82 -10.87
CA ASN A 364 -1.30 -4.60 -11.61
C ASN A 364 -0.83 -3.49 -10.64
N LEU A 365 -1.52 -3.29 -9.50
CA LEU A 365 -1.07 -2.35 -8.48
C LEU A 365 0.35 -2.67 -7.97
N LYS A 366 0.66 -3.96 -7.76
CA LYS A 366 1.99 -4.42 -7.32
C LYS A 366 3.06 -4.11 -8.38
N ASP A 367 2.74 -4.29 -9.66
CA ASP A 367 3.65 -3.97 -10.78
C ASP A 367 3.88 -2.46 -10.93
N LEU A 368 2.88 -1.66 -10.59
CA LEU A 368 2.95 -0.21 -10.62
C LEU A 368 3.59 0.42 -9.37
N LYS A 369 3.91 -0.34 -8.32
CA LYS A 369 4.32 0.18 -6.99
C LYS A 369 5.50 1.16 -7.01
N ASP A 370 6.44 0.96 -7.93
CA ASP A 370 7.66 1.78 -8.05
C ASP A 370 7.45 3.03 -8.92
N ARG A 371 6.26 3.19 -9.53
CA ARG A 371 5.86 4.42 -10.21
C ARG A 371 5.59 5.51 -9.17
N GLU A 372 5.73 6.77 -9.56
CA GLU A 372 5.46 7.89 -8.65
C GLU A 372 3.99 7.99 -8.23
N ASN A 373 3.07 7.44 -9.03
CA ASN A 373 1.64 7.42 -8.70
C ASN A 373 0.96 6.11 -9.15
N PRO A 374 1.17 5.01 -8.41
CA PRO A 374 0.69 3.68 -8.79
C PRO A 374 -0.82 3.64 -8.97
N PHE A 375 -1.57 4.34 -8.11
CA PHE A 375 -3.03 4.37 -8.18
C PHE A 375 -3.55 5.12 -9.41
N ASN A 376 -2.98 6.28 -9.76
CA ASN A 376 -3.42 7.00 -10.95
C ASN A 376 -3.16 6.21 -12.23
N ASP A 377 -2.03 5.52 -12.27
CA ASP A 377 -1.69 4.65 -13.40
C ASP A 377 -2.67 3.46 -13.45
N LEU A 378 -3.02 2.86 -12.30
CA LEU A 378 -4.06 1.83 -12.21
C LEU A 378 -5.43 2.32 -12.71
N VAL A 379 -5.85 3.52 -12.31
CA VAL A 379 -7.11 4.13 -12.78
C VAL A 379 -7.09 4.29 -14.29
N ILE A 380 -5.96 4.69 -14.88
CA ILE A 380 -5.83 4.80 -16.34
C ILE A 380 -5.99 3.43 -16.99
N ASP A 381 -5.34 2.39 -16.45
CA ASP A 381 -5.47 1.03 -16.97
C ASP A 381 -6.92 0.52 -16.90
N ILE A 382 -7.66 0.88 -15.85
CA ILE A 382 -9.10 0.56 -15.76
C ILE A 382 -9.93 1.37 -16.78
N VAL A 383 -9.56 2.63 -17.04
CA VAL A 383 -10.26 3.52 -17.98
C VAL A 383 -10.03 3.13 -19.44
N THR A 384 -8.88 2.54 -19.76
CA THR A 384 -8.59 2.09 -21.13
C THR A 384 -9.40 0.84 -21.52
N GLU A 385 -9.96 0.12 -20.54
CA GLU A 385 -11.00 -0.88 -20.77
C GLU A 385 -12.33 -0.22 -21.19
N ASN A 386 -13.30 -0.99 -21.69
CA ASN A 386 -14.57 -0.47 -22.23
C ASN A 386 -15.24 0.62 -21.34
N LYS A 387 -15.51 1.81 -21.92
CA LYS A 387 -15.96 3.03 -21.20
C LYS A 387 -17.07 2.82 -20.17
N ASP A 388 -18.16 2.14 -20.55
CA ASP A 388 -19.32 1.99 -19.66
C ASP A 388 -19.01 1.03 -18.50
N LYS A 389 -18.27 -0.04 -18.79
CA LYS A 389 -17.75 -0.95 -17.76
C LYS A 389 -16.76 -0.22 -16.84
N SER A 390 -15.92 0.67 -17.36
CA SER A 390 -14.95 1.43 -16.57
C SER A 390 -15.61 2.40 -15.59
N ILE A 391 -16.69 3.10 -15.99
CA ILE A 391 -17.42 3.98 -15.05
C ILE A 391 -17.96 3.16 -13.88
N TRP A 392 -18.63 2.05 -14.16
CA TRP A 392 -19.20 1.20 -13.12
C TRP A 392 -18.11 0.56 -12.25
N LYS A 393 -17.02 0.06 -12.85
CA LYS A 393 -15.88 -0.48 -12.10
C LYS A 393 -15.27 0.57 -11.16
N LEU A 394 -14.98 1.77 -11.68
CA LEU A 394 -14.41 2.86 -10.90
C LEU A 394 -15.31 3.27 -9.73
N GLN A 395 -16.63 3.37 -9.94
CA GLN A 395 -17.58 3.72 -8.86
C GLN A 395 -17.61 2.70 -7.72
N ASN A 396 -17.32 1.44 -8.02
CA ASN A 396 -17.30 0.34 -7.05
C ASN A 396 -15.88 -0.02 -6.59
N ILE A 397 -14.89 0.85 -6.85
CA ILE A 397 -13.55 0.72 -6.27
C ILE A 397 -13.52 1.33 -4.88
N LEU A 398 -13.05 0.53 -3.94
CA LEU A 398 -12.56 0.92 -2.64
C LEU A 398 -11.05 0.75 -2.62
N PHE A 399 -10.32 1.87 -2.68
CA PHE A 399 -8.88 1.87 -2.45
C PHE A 399 -8.61 2.07 -0.96
N VAL A 400 -7.85 1.16 -0.37
CA VAL A 400 -7.52 1.14 1.05
C VAL A 400 -6.04 1.35 1.21
N GLU A 401 -5.65 2.27 2.08
CA GLU A 401 -4.27 2.44 2.53
C GLU A 401 -4.20 2.37 4.05
N PHE A 402 -3.25 1.63 4.59
CA PHE A 402 -3.03 1.61 6.02
C PHE A 402 -1.56 1.51 6.40
N LYS A 403 -1.22 2.03 7.58
CA LYS A 403 0.05 1.80 8.28
C LYS A 403 -0.28 1.69 9.76
N ALA A 404 -0.08 0.50 10.31
CA ALA A 404 -0.28 0.23 11.72
C ALA A 404 1.08 0.08 12.41
N SER A 405 1.11 0.40 13.69
CA SER A 405 2.21 0.04 14.57
C SER A 405 1.59 -0.34 15.90
N ILE A 406 1.65 -1.63 16.19
CA ILE A 406 1.13 -2.23 17.42
C ILE A 406 2.00 -1.77 18.60
N GLU A 407 3.31 -1.67 18.41
CA GLU A 407 4.23 -1.13 19.42
C GLU A 407 3.86 0.33 19.79
N ALA A 408 3.60 1.17 18.78
CA ALA A 408 3.20 2.56 19.00
C ALA A 408 1.71 2.73 19.31
N LYS A 409 0.91 1.66 19.29
CA LYS A 409 -0.56 1.66 19.42
C LYS A 409 -1.24 2.66 18.49
N LYS A 410 -0.81 2.71 17.23
CA LYS A 410 -1.31 3.64 16.22
C LYS A 410 -1.69 2.90 14.96
N CYS A 411 -2.85 3.20 14.41
CA CYS A 411 -3.25 2.76 13.09
C CYS A 411 -3.71 3.98 12.29
N LYS A 412 -3.04 4.23 11.16
CA LYS A 412 -3.48 5.22 10.18
C LYS A 412 -4.09 4.45 9.02
N MET A 413 -5.33 4.79 8.69
CA MET A 413 -6.07 4.13 7.64
C MET A 413 -6.80 5.19 6.79
N ASN A 414 -6.74 5.02 5.48
CA ASN A 414 -7.42 5.85 4.52
C ASN A 414 -8.29 4.95 3.64
N TYR A 415 -9.56 5.33 3.50
CA TYR A 415 -10.49 4.72 2.56
C TYR A 415 -10.80 5.75 1.47
N PHE A 416 -10.63 5.34 0.22
CA PHE A 416 -10.96 6.17 -0.94
C PHE A 416 -11.96 5.42 -1.81
N ASN A 417 -13.17 5.95 -1.85
CA ASN A 417 -14.18 5.56 -2.82
C ASN A 417 -14.17 6.56 -3.97
N MET A 418 -14.41 6.11 -5.19
CA MET A 418 -14.47 7.03 -6.33
C MET A 418 -15.90 7.54 -6.54
N PRO A 419 -16.16 8.85 -6.32
CA PRO A 419 -17.49 9.39 -6.59
C PRO A 419 -17.84 9.35 -8.08
N THR A 420 -19.13 9.31 -8.40
CA THR A 420 -19.65 9.31 -9.78
C THR A 420 -19.04 10.41 -10.65
N TYR A 421 -18.91 11.63 -10.12
CA TYR A 421 -18.36 12.77 -10.87
C TYR A 421 -16.87 12.54 -11.22
N LEU A 422 -16.12 11.89 -10.34
CA LEU A 422 -14.69 11.64 -10.51
C LEU A 422 -14.45 10.48 -11.47
N ALA A 423 -15.25 9.41 -11.37
CA ALA A 423 -15.24 8.31 -12.34
C ALA A 423 -15.53 8.82 -13.76
N LYS A 424 -16.58 9.65 -13.92
CA LYS A 424 -16.88 10.31 -15.20
C LYS A 424 -15.76 11.23 -15.68
N PHE A 425 -15.09 11.92 -14.75
CA PHE A 425 -13.94 12.76 -15.09
C PHE A 425 -12.82 11.92 -15.69
N PHE A 426 -12.46 10.78 -15.07
CA PHE A 426 -11.40 9.91 -15.56
C PHE A 426 -11.75 9.22 -16.89
N VAL A 427 -13.00 8.80 -17.11
CA VAL A 427 -13.43 8.07 -18.33
C VAL A 427 -13.64 8.98 -19.56
N ASN A 428 -13.78 10.29 -19.36
CA ASN A 428 -14.14 11.24 -20.43
C ASN A 428 -13.25 11.16 -21.69
N GLU A 429 -13.89 11.17 -22.87
CA GLU A 429 -13.26 11.28 -24.20
C GLU A 429 -11.98 10.42 -24.33
N ASP A 430 -12.06 9.14 -23.98
CA ASP A 430 -10.92 8.20 -24.03
C ASP A 430 -9.75 8.63 -23.11
N GLY A 431 -10.10 9.00 -21.88
CA GLY A 431 -9.14 9.38 -20.83
C GLY A 431 -8.46 10.72 -21.04
N LYS A 432 -9.07 11.66 -21.78
CA LYS A 432 -8.49 12.99 -22.06
C LYS A 432 -8.12 13.76 -20.79
N ASN A 433 -8.99 13.72 -19.79
CA ASN A 433 -8.75 14.36 -18.50
C ASN A 433 -7.62 13.66 -17.71
N SER A 434 -7.53 12.34 -17.81
CA SER A 434 -6.41 11.58 -17.24
C SER A 434 -5.07 11.95 -17.91
N LYS A 435 -5.08 12.16 -19.24
CA LYS A 435 -3.93 12.68 -19.99
C LYS A 435 -3.53 14.10 -19.55
N LEU A 436 -4.51 14.95 -19.19
CA LEU A 436 -4.23 16.27 -18.61
C LEU A 436 -3.45 16.15 -17.28
N ILE A 437 -3.86 15.24 -16.39
CA ILE A 437 -3.13 14.97 -15.13
C ILE A 437 -1.73 14.44 -15.44
N GLN A 438 -1.60 13.49 -16.37
CA GLN A 438 -0.30 12.91 -16.74
C GLN A 438 0.65 13.92 -17.38
N SER A 439 0.11 14.98 -18.01
CA SER A 439 0.92 16.04 -18.58
C SER A 439 1.64 16.90 -17.54
N ILE A 440 1.28 16.82 -16.24
CA ILE A 440 2.00 17.50 -15.15
C ILE A 440 3.41 16.91 -15.05
N TYR A 441 4.42 17.76 -15.25
CA TYR A 441 5.82 17.33 -15.37
C TYR A 441 6.42 16.98 -14.02
N ASN A 442 6.23 17.84 -13.02
CA ASN A 442 6.71 17.57 -11.67
C ASN A 442 5.93 16.40 -11.05
N GLN A 443 6.61 15.27 -10.90
CA GLN A 443 5.97 14.01 -10.53
C GLN A 443 5.44 14.01 -9.09
N LYS A 444 6.18 14.62 -8.14
CA LYS A 444 5.70 14.81 -6.75
C LYS A 444 4.44 15.66 -6.68
N PHE A 445 4.41 16.77 -7.42
CA PHE A 445 3.23 17.62 -7.50
C PHE A 445 2.05 16.88 -8.14
N LYS A 446 2.29 16.13 -9.22
CA LYS A 446 1.28 15.26 -9.85
C LYS A 446 0.71 14.23 -8.86
N GLY A 447 1.56 13.55 -8.10
CA GLY A 447 1.16 12.61 -7.05
C GLY A 447 0.23 13.26 -6.01
N ASN A 448 0.60 14.45 -5.54
CA ASN A 448 -0.20 15.21 -4.58
C ASN A 448 -1.54 15.68 -5.15
N VAL A 449 -1.59 16.10 -6.42
CA VAL A 449 -2.85 16.46 -7.11
C VAL A 449 -3.81 15.28 -7.08
N VAL A 450 -3.37 14.09 -7.49
CA VAL A 450 -4.24 12.90 -7.51
C VAL A 450 -4.68 12.53 -6.10
N ASP A 451 -3.78 12.50 -5.13
CA ASP A 451 -4.12 12.14 -3.74
C ASP A 451 -5.19 13.06 -3.14
N ILE A 452 -5.13 14.37 -3.42
CA ILE A 452 -6.16 15.34 -3.02
C ILE A 452 -7.49 15.06 -3.70
N LEU A 453 -7.49 14.72 -4.99
CA LEU A 453 -8.71 14.36 -5.73
C LEU A 453 -9.38 13.12 -5.15
N LEU A 454 -8.61 12.08 -4.80
CA LEU A 454 -9.14 10.85 -4.19
C LEU A 454 -9.66 11.06 -2.79
N LYS A 455 -9.05 11.99 -2.03
CA LYS A 455 -9.55 12.46 -0.74
C LYS A 455 -10.82 13.31 -0.87
N ASN A 456 -11.35 13.52 -2.08
CA ASN A 456 -12.46 14.41 -2.37
C ASN A 456 -12.23 15.83 -1.81
N ARG A 457 -10.97 16.28 -1.79
CA ARG A 457 -10.55 17.60 -1.32
C ARG A 457 -10.31 18.55 -2.50
N ASP A 458 -10.41 19.84 -2.22
CA ASP A 458 -10.20 20.87 -3.23
C ASP A 458 -8.69 21.15 -3.42
N LEU A 459 -8.25 21.26 -4.69
CA LEU A 459 -6.86 21.56 -5.08
C LEU A 459 -6.41 23.00 -4.79
N LYS A 460 -7.30 23.92 -4.41
CA LYS A 460 -7.00 25.35 -4.24
C LYS A 460 -5.87 25.62 -3.28
N HIS A 461 -5.79 24.87 -2.18
CA HIS A 461 -4.73 25.04 -1.18
C HIS A 461 -3.37 24.61 -1.72
N LEU A 462 -3.33 23.46 -2.41
CA LEU A 462 -2.12 22.98 -3.07
C LEU A 462 -1.63 23.98 -4.13
N ILE A 463 -2.53 24.43 -5.01
CA ILE A 463 -2.22 25.43 -6.04
C ILE A 463 -1.69 26.73 -5.41
N ASN A 464 -2.35 27.24 -4.36
CA ASN A 464 -1.95 28.47 -3.70
C ASN A 464 -0.56 28.35 -3.06
N ILE A 465 -0.27 27.24 -2.37
CA ILE A 465 1.04 26.97 -1.76
C ILE A 465 2.12 26.87 -2.84
N SER A 466 1.91 26.09 -3.90
CA SER A 466 2.89 25.92 -4.97
C SER A 466 3.18 27.22 -5.72
N LEU A 467 2.18 28.09 -5.92
CA LEU A 467 2.40 29.43 -6.47
C LEU A 467 3.20 30.33 -5.52
N ARG A 468 2.97 30.25 -4.21
CA ARG A 468 3.75 31.03 -3.22
C ARG A 468 5.20 30.59 -3.18
N GLU A 469 5.45 29.28 -3.20
CA GLU A 469 6.80 28.71 -3.25
C GLU A 469 7.53 29.19 -4.49
N ARG A 470 6.87 29.15 -5.66
CA ARG A 470 7.42 29.67 -6.91
C ARG A 470 7.81 31.15 -6.82
N ILE A 471 7.02 31.98 -6.15
CA ILE A 471 7.35 33.40 -5.96
C ILE A 471 8.53 33.58 -5.01
N LYS A 472 8.64 32.77 -3.94
CA LYS A 472 9.82 32.79 -3.04
C LYS A 472 11.08 32.43 -3.80
N GLU A 473 11.01 31.41 -4.64
CA GLU A 473 12.15 30.96 -5.45
C GLU A 473 12.60 32.03 -6.46
N ASN A 474 11.70 32.85 -7.02
CA ASN A 474 12.10 33.99 -7.85
C ASN A 474 12.94 35.03 -7.08
N LEU A 475 13.00 34.95 -5.75
CA LEU A 475 13.80 35.82 -4.87
C LEU A 475 15.11 35.15 -4.40
N GLU A 476 15.27 33.83 -4.58
CA GLU A 476 16.41 33.05 -4.08
C GLU A 476 17.14 32.35 -5.26
N ASP A 477 18.44 32.61 -5.46
CA ASP A 477 19.26 32.02 -6.55
C ASP A 477 19.46 30.47 -6.45
N SER A 478 18.72 29.79 -5.58
CA SER A 478 18.93 28.37 -5.29
C SER A 478 18.16 27.45 -6.25
N LYS A 479 18.89 26.61 -6.97
CA LYS A 479 18.35 25.56 -7.85
C LYS A 479 17.82 24.38 -7.02
N LYS A 480 16.57 24.41 -6.56
CA LYS A 480 15.85 23.20 -6.09
C LYS A 480 14.73 22.78 -7.06
N ILE A 481 14.32 21.52 -6.94
CA ILE A 481 13.47 20.76 -7.89
C ILE A 481 12.14 21.50 -8.13
N LYS A 482 11.94 21.99 -9.36
CA LYS A 482 10.99 23.06 -9.70
C LYS A 482 9.58 22.53 -9.97
N ILE A 483 8.56 23.08 -9.29
CA ILE A 483 7.17 23.05 -9.78
C ILE A 483 7.04 24.20 -10.79
N SER A 484 6.72 23.88 -12.04
CA SER A 484 6.63 24.92 -13.07
C SER A 484 5.30 25.69 -13.00
N THR A 485 5.26 26.91 -13.51
CA THR A 485 4.00 27.65 -13.70
C THR A 485 3.04 26.91 -14.62
N SER A 486 3.57 26.13 -15.57
CA SER A 486 2.80 25.22 -16.43
C SER A 486 2.12 24.10 -15.63
N ASP A 487 2.81 23.50 -14.66
CA ASP A 487 2.25 22.48 -13.77
C ASP A 487 1.12 23.06 -12.90
N CYS A 488 1.34 24.22 -12.29
CA CYS A 488 0.30 24.93 -11.54
C CYS A 488 -0.92 25.24 -12.42
N TYR A 489 -0.70 25.69 -13.67
CA TYR A 489 -1.77 25.98 -14.60
C TYR A 489 -2.57 24.73 -15.00
N LYS A 490 -1.90 23.60 -15.23
CA LYS A 490 -2.57 22.30 -15.46
C LYS A 490 -3.42 21.89 -14.25
N ALA A 491 -2.92 22.04 -13.03
CA ALA A 491 -3.69 21.75 -11.81
C ALA A 491 -4.92 22.66 -11.66
N ILE A 492 -4.83 23.94 -12.06
CA ILE A 492 -5.98 24.87 -12.10
C ILE A 492 -7.03 24.37 -13.10
N LYS A 493 -6.62 23.92 -14.30
CA LYS A 493 -7.56 23.34 -15.28
C LYS A 493 -8.24 22.09 -14.74
N VAL A 494 -7.47 21.18 -14.12
CA VAL A 494 -8.01 19.97 -13.48
C VAL A 494 -9.05 20.35 -12.42
N ARG A 495 -8.74 21.34 -11.57
CA ARG A 495 -9.69 21.83 -10.54
C ARG A 495 -10.96 22.40 -11.15
N ALA A 496 -10.84 23.26 -12.17
CA ALA A 496 -11.99 23.87 -12.82
C ALA A 496 -12.89 22.81 -13.50
N LEU A 497 -12.29 21.83 -14.17
CA LEU A 497 -13.01 20.67 -14.73
C LEU A 497 -13.73 19.89 -13.62
N ILE A 498 -13.05 19.52 -12.55
CA ILE A 498 -13.65 18.79 -11.42
C ILE A 498 -14.86 19.56 -10.86
N ASN A 499 -14.76 20.88 -10.73
CA ASN A 499 -15.87 21.71 -10.27
C ASN A 499 -17.06 21.68 -11.24
N SER A 500 -16.83 21.68 -12.55
CA SER A 500 -17.89 21.47 -13.55
C SER A 500 -18.55 20.10 -13.41
N TYR A 501 -17.75 19.04 -13.27
CA TYR A 501 -18.26 17.67 -13.11
C TYR A 501 -19.10 17.52 -11.85
N LYS A 502 -18.71 18.16 -10.74
CA LYS A 502 -19.50 18.22 -9.51
C LYS A 502 -20.86 18.90 -9.71
N LYS A 503 -20.96 19.87 -10.64
CA LYS A 503 -22.21 20.54 -11.04
C LYS A 503 -23.01 19.76 -12.11
N GLY A 504 -22.53 18.59 -12.53
CA GLY A 504 -23.16 17.80 -13.61
C GLY A 504 -22.83 18.27 -15.03
N VAL A 505 -21.89 19.22 -15.18
CA VAL A 505 -21.42 19.73 -16.48
C VAL A 505 -20.13 19.01 -16.86
N TYR A 506 -20.18 18.20 -17.92
CA TYR A 506 -19.06 17.34 -18.34
C TYR A 506 -18.13 18.03 -19.34
N GLY A 507 -17.65 19.21 -18.96
CA GLY A 507 -16.76 20.03 -19.77
C GLY A 507 -16.50 21.39 -19.12
N MET A 508 -15.52 22.12 -19.66
CA MET A 508 -15.30 23.51 -19.26
C MET A 508 -14.88 24.36 -20.46
N ASN A 509 -15.16 25.65 -20.40
CA ASN A 509 -14.64 26.61 -21.38
C ASN A 509 -13.18 26.97 -21.07
N ASP A 510 -12.24 26.16 -21.55
CA ASP A 510 -10.80 26.36 -21.36
C ASP A 510 -10.30 27.69 -21.97
N LYS A 511 -11.02 28.26 -22.96
CA LYS A 511 -10.64 29.53 -23.59
C LYS A 511 -10.64 30.68 -22.57
N LYS A 512 -11.60 30.71 -21.65
CA LYS A 512 -11.66 31.76 -20.60
C LYS A 512 -10.44 31.71 -19.67
N LEU A 513 -10.03 30.53 -19.21
CA LEU A 513 -8.82 30.38 -18.39
C LEU A 513 -7.54 30.73 -19.16
N LYS A 514 -7.48 30.43 -20.46
CA LYS A 514 -6.36 30.85 -21.32
C LYS A 514 -6.29 32.37 -21.41
N VAL A 515 -7.40 33.05 -21.71
CA VAL A 515 -7.49 34.53 -21.78
C VAL A 515 -7.00 35.17 -20.48
N VAL A 516 -7.45 34.67 -19.33
CA VAL A 516 -7.02 35.20 -18.02
C VAL A 516 -5.52 35.00 -17.77
N LYS A 517 -4.97 33.84 -18.14
CA LYS A 517 -3.52 33.59 -18.07
C LYS A 517 -2.74 34.54 -18.98
N TYR A 518 -3.19 34.74 -20.22
CA TYR A 518 -2.56 35.65 -21.16
C TYR A 518 -2.58 37.09 -20.66
N ALA A 519 -3.69 37.53 -20.09
CA ALA A 519 -3.78 38.85 -19.47
C ALA A 519 -2.77 39.02 -18.31
N GLY A 520 -2.51 37.96 -17.53
CA GLY A 520 -1.44 37.95 -16.54
C GLY A 520 -0.05 38.12 -17.15
N HIS A 521 0.22 37.41 -18.25
CA HIS A 521 1.48 37.50 -18.99
C HIS A 521 1.68 38.89 -19.61
N GLU A 522 0.63 39.48 -20.15
CA GLU A 522 0.67 40.84 -20.69
C GLU A 522 1.09 41.89 -19.66
N ILE A 523 0.69 41.70 -18.40
CA ILE A 523 1.11 42.54 -17.28
C ILE A 523 2.55 42.21 -16.86
N HIS A 524 2.95 40.93 -16.93
CA HIS A 524 4.35 40.54 -16.74
C HIS A 524 5.27 41.30 -17.71
N ASP A 525 4.96 41.24 -19.00
CA ASP A 525 5.74 41.90 -20.06
C ASP A 525 5.82 43.41 -19.84
N TYR A 526 4.72 44.04 -19.42
CA TYR A 526 4.71 45.45 -19.05
C TYR A 526 5.71 45.75 -17.93
N TYR A 527 5.71 44.99 -16.83
CA TYR A 527 6.65 45.23 -15.73
C TYR A 527 8.10 44.93 -16.12
N VAL A 528 8.35 43.92 -16.95
CA VAL A 528 9.69 43.59 -17.43
C VAL A 528 10.22 44.69 -18.36
N ASN A 529 9.43 45.11 -19.34
CA ASN A 529 9.81 46.15 -20.31
C ASN A 529 10.05 47.52 -19.65
N ASN A 530 9.43 47.78 -18.48
CA ASN A 530 9.61 49.00 -17.70
C ASN A 530 10.63 48.86 -16.54
N ASN A 531 11.53 47.86 -16.58
CA ASN A 531 12.55 47.61 -15.54
C ASN A 531 11.99 47.48 -14.10
N ALA A 532 10.74 47.03 -13.97
CA ALA A 532 10.01 46.91 -12.71
C ALA A 532 9.68 45.44 -12.36
N LYS A 533 10.52 44.49 -12.81
CA LYS A 533 10.35 43.03 -12.58
C LYS A 533 10.20 42.69 -11.09
N ASN A 534 10.86 43.43 -10.20
CA ASN A 534 10.75 43.27 -8.75
C ASN A 534 9.33 43.48 -8.20
N LYS A 535 8.48 44.29 -8.87
CA LYS A 535 7.09 44.54 -8.44
C LYS A 535 6.18 43.33 -8.66
N ILE A 536 6.52 42.44 -9.60
CA ILE A 536 5.73 41.26 -9.97
C ILE A 536 5.49 40.36 -8.75
N ASN A 537 6.54 40.06 -7.99
CA ASN A 537 6.45 39.18 -6.82
C ASN A 537 5.57 39.78 -5.71
N GLY A 538 5.70 41.09 -5.44
CA GLY A 538 4.89 41.78 -4.43
C GLY A 538 3.42 41.82 -4.80
N VAL A 539 3.12 42.12 -6.07
CA VAL A 539 1.75 42.10 -6.61
C VAL A 539 1.17 40.69 -6.54
N ALA A 540 1.90 39.68 -6.99
CA ALA A 540 1.46 38.29 -6.98
C ALA A 540 1.16 37.81 -5.54
N TYR A 541 1.98 38.18 -4.55
CA TYR A 541 1.70 37.86 -3.14
C TYR A 541 0.42 38.50 -2.62
N LYS A 542 0.19 39.78 -2.95
CA LYS A 542 -1.03 40.49 -2.55
C LYS A 542 -2.26 39.80 -3.14
N LEU A 543 -2.23 39.45 -4.42
CA LEU A 543 -3.31 38.73 -5.09
C LEU A 543 -3.53 37.33 -4.49
N LEU A 544 -2.46 36.56 -4.21
CA LEU A 544 -2.57 35.25 -3.55
C LEU A 544 -3.17 35.34 -2.14
N ASN A 545 -2.91 36.43 -1.41
CA ASN A 545 -3.52 36.69 -0.10
C ASN A 545 -5.01 36.96 -0.24
N SER A 546 -5.41 37.84 -1.15
CA SER A 546 -6.83 38.12 -1.43
C SER A 546 -7.59 36.85 -1.83
N ILE A 547 -6.98 35.99 -2.66
CA ILE A 547 -7.58 34.69 -3.02
C ILE A 547 -7.70 33.77 -1.80
N LYS A 548 -6.65 33.66 -0.98
CA LYS A 548 -6.65 32.79 0.21
C LYS A 548 -7.76 33.14 1.20
N VAL A 549 -8.05 34.43 1.38
CA VAL A 549 -9.11 34.92 2.29
C VAL A 549 -10.46 35.13 1.61
N GLY A 550 -10.58 34.87 0.31
CA GLY A 550 -11.83 35.06 -0.45
C GLY A 550 -12.21 36.53 -0.68
N ASN A 551 -11.30 37.49 -0.52
CA ASN A 551 -11.60 38.91 -0.66
C ASN A 551 -11.55 39.34 -2.14
N LYS A 552 -12.69 39.18 -2.82
CA LYS A 552 -12.88 39.56 -4.24
C LYS A 552 -12.69 41.05 -4.50
N LYS A 553 -13.08 41.90 -3.56
CA LYS A 553 -12.97 43.36 -3.69
C LYS A 553 -11.51 43.79 -3.73
N ASP A 554 -10.71 43.38 -2.76
CA ASP A 554 -9.28 43.70 -2.71
C ASP A 554 -8.52 43.13 -3.92
N PHE A 555 -8.92 41.95 -4.38
CA PHE A 555 -8.37 41.34 -5.59
C PHE A 555 -8.66 42.23 -6.81
N MET A 556 -9.92 42.59 -7.03
CA MET A 556 -10.33 43.44 -8.17
C MET A 556 -9.72 44.84 -8.09
N ASP A 557 -9.66 45.46 -6.92
CA ASP A 557 -9.01 46.77 -6.71
C ASP A 557 -7.52 46.72 -7.03
N THR A 558 -6.88 45.57 -6.82
CA THR A 558 -5.47 45.35 -7.17
C THR A 558 -5.34 45.14 -8.68
N VAL A 559 -6.16 44.28 -9.29
CA VAL A 559 -6.20 44.05 -10.74
C VAL A 559 -6.44 45.36 -11.50
N LEU A 560 -7.48 46.12 -11.16
CA LEU A 560 -7.82 47.39 -11.82
C LEU A 560 -6.64 48.37 -11.79
N ARG A 561 -5.98 48.53 -10.63
CA ARG A 561 -4.81 49.40 -10.50
C ARG A 561 -3.65 48.99 -11.41
N ILE A 562 -3.41 47.70 -11.53
CA ILE A 562 -2.33 47.18 -12.39
C ILE A 562 -2.65 47.44 -13.87
N PHE A 563 -3.86 47.13 -14.32
CA PHE A 563 -4.27 47.35 -15.70
C PHE A 563 -4.32 48.83 -16.07
N MET A 564 -4.80 49.71 -15.17
CA MET A 564 -4.75 51.15 -15.35
C MET A 564 -3.31 51.66 -15.48
N SER A 565 -2.38 51.19 -14.62
CA SER A 565 -0.97 51.58 -14.72
C SER A 565 -0.30 51.12 -16.01
N ALA A 566 -0.75 49.98 -16.56
CA ALA A 566 -0.27 49.42 -17.80
C ALA A 566 -0.98 49.99 -19.05
N GLU A 567 -1.96 50.88 -18.89
CA GLU A 567 -2.82 51.41 -19.96
C GLU A 567 -3.50 50.30 -20.79
N LYS A 568 -3.86 49.19 -20.13
CA LYS A 568 -4.52 48.03 -20.75
C LYS A 568 -5.97 47.92 -20.32
N SER A 569 -6.82 47.43 -21.22
CA SER A 569 -8.21 47.09 -20.91
C SER A 569 -8.29 45.83 -20.03
N VAL A 570 -9.11 45.86 -18.98
CA VAL A 570 -9.37 44.68 -18.15
C VAL A 570 -10.24 43.69 -18.93
N PRO A 571 -9.82 42.41 -19.07
CA PRO A 571 -10.64 41.40 -19.74
C PRO A 571 -12.00 41.22 -19.06
N SER A 572 -13.07 41.10 -19.85
CA SER A 572 -14.45 40.94 -19.36
C SER A 572 -14.64 39.72 -18.43
N VAL A 573 -13.80 38.70 -18.56
CA VAL A 573 -13.79 37.51 -17.68
C VAL A 573 -13.56 37.88 -16.20
N PHE A 574 -12.87 39.00 -15.90
CA PHE A 574 -12.73 39.48 -14.51
C PHE A 574 -14.03 40.04 -13.93
N ILE A 575 -14.95 40.54 -14.77
CA ILE A 575 -16.26 41.02 -14.33
C ILE A 575 -17.11 39.82 -13.86
N GLU A 576 -16.90 38.65 -14.47
CA GLU A 576 -17.59 37.40 -14.10
C GLU A 576 -17.18 36.86 -12.71
N ILE A 577 -16.05 37.31 -12.14
CA ILE A 577 -15.60 36.93 -10.77
C ILE A 577 -16.66 37.24 -9.71
N MET A 578 -17.39 38.35 -9.89
CA MET A 578 -18.44 38.77 -8.95
C MET A 578 -19.71 37.93 -9.11
N ALA A 579 -19.95 37.36 -10.30
CA ALA A 579 -21.16 36.62 -10.62
C ALA A 579 -21.02 35.09 -10.52
N GLU A 580 -19.79 34.55 -10.44
CA GLU A 580 -19.47 33.11 -10.31
C GLU A 580 -20.21 32.16 -11.28
N LYS A 581 -20.63 32.65 -12.44
CA LYS A 581 -21.48 31.88 -13.37
C LYS A 581 -20.76 30.66 -13.94
N ASP A 582 -19.55 30.85 -14.50
CA ASP A 582 -18.84 29.79 -15.23
C ASP A 582 -17.54 29.31 -14.55
N LEU A 583 -16.71 30.25 -14.09
CA LEU A 583 -15.45 29.96 -13.42
C LEU A 583 -15.45 30.57 -12.02
N ASP A 584 -14.95 29.83 -11.05
CA ASP A 584 -14.84 30.30 -9.68
C ASP A 584 -13.71 31.33 -9.51
N PHE A 585 -13.82 32.13 -8.45
CA PHE A 585 -12.87 33.19 -8.14
C PHE A 585 -11.43 32.68 -8.00
N GLU A 586 -11.21 31.58 -7.30
CA GLU A 586 -9.87 31.04 -7.09
C GLU A 586 -9.25 30.54 -8.40
N SER A 587 -10.02 29.93 -9.30
CA SER A 587 -9.54 29.47 -10.61
C SER A 587 -9.11 30.64 -11.50
N ILE A 588 -9.90 31.72 -11.55
CA ILE A 588 -9.55 32.94 -12.31
C ILE A 588 -8.31 33.60 -11.68
N GLY A 589 -8.32 33.81 -10.37
CA GLY A 589 -7.24 34.47 -9.67
C GLY A 589 -5.91 33.72 -9.79
N HIS A 590 -5.91 32.40 -9.57
CA HIS A 590 -4.70 31.60 -9.71
C HIS A 590 -4.21 31.55 -11.18
N ALA A 591 -5.11 31.51 -12.17
CA ALA A 591 -4.72 31.51 -13.59
C ALA A 591 -4.04 32.83 -13.98
N PHE A 592 -4.56 33.97 -13.53
CA PHE A 592 -3.93 35.27 -13.76
C PHE A 592 -2.53 35.32 -13.14
N ILE A 593 -2.39 34.86 -11.90
CA ILE A 593 -1.10 34.83 -11.20
C ILE A 593 -0.12 33.90 -11.90
N THR A 594 -0.54 32.74 -12.43
CA THR A 594 0.37 31.86 -13.20
C THR A 594 0.96 32.55 -14.42
N GLY A 595 0.20 33.38 -15.13
CA GLY A 595 0.70 34.19 -16.25
C GLY A 595 1.57 35.34 -15.79
N LEU A 596 1.20 36.00 -14.69
CA LEU A 596 1.95 37.11 -14.12
C LEU A 596 3.37 36.72 -13.68
N ILE A 597 3.57 35.49 -13.19
CA ILE A 597 4.87 35.02 -12.67
C ILE A 597 5.64 34.12 -13.66
N SER A 598 5.14 33.91 -14.88
CA SER A 598 5.81 33.06 -15.88
C SER A 598 6.93 33.82 -16.59
N GLU A 599 8.11 33.20 -16.71
CA GLU A 599 9.31 33.83 -17.30
C GLU A 599 9.45 33.64 -18.82
N LYS A 600 8.57 32.86 -19.46
CA LYS A 600 8.60 32.61 -20.92
C LYS A 600 7.19 32.53 -21.51
N TYR A 601 7.02 33.26 -22.61
CA TYR A 601 5.96 33.03 -23.58
C TYR A 601 6.40 31.89 -24.52
N GLU A 602 5.74 30.74 -24.46
CA GLU A 602 5.73 29.80 -25.60
C GLU A 602 4.44 30.04 -26.37
N ALA A 603 4.49 30.91 -27.38
CA ALA A 603 3.51 30.83 -28.46
C ALA A 603 3.76 29.49 -29.17
N LYS A 604 2.97 28.47 -28.84
CA LYS A 604 2.68 27.45 -29.83
C LYS A 604 1.52 27.97 -30.67
N ASN A 605 1.81 28.18 -31.95
CA ASN A 605 0.81 28.27 -32.99
C ASN A 605 -0.01 26.98 -32.97
N ASP A 606 -1.13 26.98 -32.24
CA ASP A 606 -2.19 25.97 -32.31
C ASP A 606 -3.31 26.42 -33.28
N ASP A 607 -2.95 27.19 -34.31
CA ASP A 607 -3.76 27.36 -35.51
C ASP A 607 -3.17 26.46 -36.60
N ASN A 608 -3.45 25.16 -36.49
CA ASN A 608 -3.62 24.18 -37.57
C ASN A 608 -3.53 22.74 -37.02
N LYS A 609 -4.64 22.24 -36.45
CA LYS A 609 -5.23 20.91 -36.74
C LYS A 609 -6.50 20.67 -35.93
#